data_AF-A0A0D0QCC7-F1
#
_entry.id   AF-A0A0D0QCC7-F1
#
_cell.length_a   1.000
_cell.length_b   1.000
_cell.length_c   1.000
_cell.angle_alpha   90.00
_cell.angle_beta   90.00
_cell.angle_gamma   90.00
#
_symmetry.space_group_name_H-M   'P 1'
#
loop_
_entity.id
_entity.type
_entity.pdbx_description
1 polymer ?
#
loop_
_entity_poly.entity_id
_entity_poly.type
_entity_poly.pdbx_seq_one_letter_code
_entity_poly.pdbx_strand_id
1 'polypeptide(L)'
;MRLTVLSLLALFATPAAAQECRTLQFPEGFTSGQVTGEASSEVTACFLLVVPPGQNISIDVEGPGMVHAMPGQWDAMDQRMFLGDYPGRPNPLQVNVAPLMRAPMTPFTLTVRFEPPGNG
;
A
#
# COMPACT_ATOMS: atom_id res chain seq x y z
N MET A 1 -10.78 55.97 25.99
CA MET A 1 -9.64 55.04 25.91
C MET A 1 -10.20 53.62 25.83
N ARG A 2 -10.33 53.05 24.62
CA ARG A 2 -10.84 51.69 24.40
C ARG A 2 -9.68 50.84 23.89
N LEU A 3 -9.19 49.90 24.70
CA LEU A 3 -8.25 48.87 24.26
C LEU A 3 -9.03 47.78 23.53
N THR A 4 -8.82 47.65 22.23
CA THR A 4 -9.31 46.50 21.46
C THR A 4 -8.24 45.41 21.51
N VAL A 5 -8.48 44.36 22.29
CA VAL A 5 -7.63 43.16 22.33
C VAL A 5 -7.92 42.33 21.08
N LEU A 6 -6.97 42.27 20.15
CA LEU A 6 -7.03 41.38 18.99
C LEU A 6 -6.55 39.99 19.41
N SER A 7 -7.48 39.05 19.62
CA SER A 7 -7.16 37.65 19.91
C SER A 7 -6.53 36.99 18.68
N LEU A 8 -5.26 36.64 18.79
CA LEU A 8 -4.50 35.88 17.79
C LEU A 8 -4.93 34.40 17.88
N LEU A 9 -5.81 33.96 16.98
CA LEU A 9 -6.15 32.55 16.79
C LEU A 9 -4.94 31.82 16.19
N ALA A 10 -4.15 31.15 17.04
CA ALA A 10 -3.14 30.21 16.59
C ALA A 10 -3.84 28.98 15.99
N LEU A 11 -3.78 28.85 14.66
CA LEU A 11 -4.11 27.62 13.96
C LEU A 11 -3.06 26.58 14.32
N PHE A 12 -3.37 25.67 15.24
CA PHE A 12 -2.58 24.47 15.47
C PHE A 12 -2.73 23.56 14.25
N ALA A 13 -1.78 23.65 13.31
CA ALA A 13 -1.63 22.64 12.28
C ALA A 13 -1.23 21.33 12.96
N THR A 14 -2.19 20.42 13.15
CA THR A 14 -1.86 19.05 13.54
C THR A 14 -1.00 18.44 12.43
N PRO A 15 0.18 17.89 12.73
CA PRO A 15 0.96 17.20 11.71
C PRO A 15 0.11 16.05 11.17
N ALA A 16 -0.01 15.96 9.85
CA ALA A 16 -0.56 14.77 9.22
C ALA A 16 0.33 13.60 9.62
N ALA A 17 -0.19 12.66 10.40
CA ALA A 17 0.52 11.43 10.71
C ALA A 17 0.72 10.68 9.40
N ALA A 18 1.94 10.67 8.89
CA ALA A 18 2.30 9.81 7.77
C ALA A 18 2.04 8.37 8.21
N GLN A 19 1.11 7.69 7.54
CA GLN A 19 0.77 6.31 7.87
C GLN A 19 2.00 5.43 7.65
N GLU A 20 2.53 4.82 8.71
CA GLU A 20 3.73 3.98 8.63
C GLU A 20 3.42 2.71 7.84
N CYS A 21 4.18 2.46 6.78
CA CYS A 21 4.02 1.26 5.97
C CYS A 21 4.52 0.02 6.72
N ARG A 22 3.74 -1.07 6.66
CA ARG A 22 4.11 -2.35 7.28
C ARG A 22 5.08 -3.10 6.38
N THR A 23 6.27 -3.39 6.89
CA THR A 23 7.23 -4.24 6.16
C THR A 23 6.79 -5.71 6.17
N LEU A 24 6.72 -6.32 4.98
CA LEU A 24 6.51 -7.74 4.77
C LEU A 24 7.85 -8.38 4.40
N GLN A 25 8.34 -9.23 5.30
CA GLN A 25 9.52 -10.06 5.08
C GLN A 25 9.06 -11.50 4.84
N PHE A 26 9.66 -12.13 3.84
CA PHE A 26 9.30 -13.49 3.43
C PHE A 26 10.34 -14.47 3.99
N PRO A 27 9.91 -15.56 4.67
CA PRO A 27 10.84 -16.58 5.16
C PRO A 27 11.52 -17.32 4.00
N GLU A 28 12.62 -18.01 4.29
CA GLU A 28 13.26 -18.90 3.31
C GLU A 28 12.27 -19.95 2.79
N GLY A 29 12.31 -20.21 1.47
CA GLY A 29 11.38 -21.14 0.82
C GLY A 29 9.96 -20.60 0.62
N PHE A 30 9.70 -19.32 0.92
CA PHE A 30 8.40 -18.70 0.65
C PHE A 30 8.03 -18.78 -0.84
N THR A 31 6.78 -19.18 -1.12
CA THR A 31 6.21 -19.22 -2.46
C THR A 31 4.95 -18.37 -2.56
N SER A 32 4.10 -18.39 -1.54
CA SER A 32 2.92 -17.54 -1.47
C SER A 32 2.47 -17.33 -0.03
N GLY A 33 1.74 -16.24 0.20
CA GLY A 33 1.18 -15.91 1.50
C GLY A 33 0.12 -14.83 1.38
N GLN A 34 -0.68 -14.71 2.44
CA GLN A 34 -1.77 -13.76 2.53
C GLN A 34 -1.62 -12.87 3.76
N VAL A 35 -2.03 -11.61 3.60
CA VAL A 35 -2.13 -10.64 4.69
C VAL A 35 -3.52 -10.04 4.65
N THR A 36 -4.25 -10.14 5.75
CA THR A 36 -5.55 -9.49 5.90
C THR A 36 -5.38 -8.09 6.48
N GLY A 37 -6.32 -7.21 6.16
CA GLY A 37 -6.36 -5.85 6.70
C GLY A 37 -7.69 -5.19 6.44
N GLU A 38 -7.77 -3.92 6.80
CA GLU A 38 -8.90 -3.05 6.48
C GLU A 38 -8.37 -1.70 5.96
N ALA A 39 -9.11 -1.09 5.03
CA ALA A 39 -8.80 0.24 4.51
C ALA A 39 -10.08 1.03 4.25
N SER A 40 -9.97 2.35 4.24
CA SER A 40 -11.08 3.27 3.96
C SER A 40 -10.63 4.37 3.01
N SER A 41 -11.55 5.27 2.63
CA SER A 41 -11.22 6.46 1.85
C SER A 41 -10.20 7.41 2.48
N GLU A 42 -10.03 7.33 3.80
CA GLU A 42 -9.13 8.19 4.58
C GLU A 42 -7.89 7.43 5.09
N VAL A 43 -7.95 6.10 5.07
CA VAL A 43 -6.92 5.21 5.63
C VAL A 43 -6.51 4.20 4.57
N THR A 44 -5.33 4.39 3.99
CA THR A 44 -4.77 3.49 2.97
C THR A 44 -3.82 2.50 3.64
N ALA A 45 -4.06 1.20 3.47
CA ALA A 45 -3.11 0.21 3.98
C ALA A 45 -1.83 0.23 3.12
N CYS A 46 -0.67 0.41 3.75
CA CYS A 46 0.62 0.46 3.05
C CYS A 46 1.51 -0.70 3.48
N PHE A 47 2.13 -1.37 2.51
CA PHE A 47 3.06 -2.48 2.72
C PHE A 47 4.38 -2.23 2.00
N LEU A 48 5.49 -2.60 2.65
CA LEU A 48 6.83 -2.60 2.07
C LEU A 48 7.30 -4.05 1.89
N LEU A 49 7.32 -4.55 0.66
CA LEU A 49 7.67 -5.93 0.35
C LEU A 49 9.16 -6.00 0.02
N VAL A 50 9.92 -6.75 0.82
CA VAL A 50 11.34 -7.00 0.56
C VAL A 50 11.46 -8.19 -0.37
N VAL A 51 11.62 -7.94 -1.67
CA VAL A 51 11.67 -8.99 -2.69
C VAL A 51 13.12 -9.42 -2.91
N PRO A 52 13.45 -10.72 -2.84
CA PRO A 52 14.80 -11.19 -3.16
C PRO A 52 15.22 -10.84 -4.59
N PRO A 53 16.52 -10.54 -4.84
CA PRO A 53 17.03 -10.34 -6.19
C PRO A 53 16.76 -11.53 -7.10
N GLY A 54 16.41 -11.30 -8.38
CA GLY A 54 16.09 -12.37 -9.32
C GLY A 54 14.67 -12.94 -9.22
N GLN A 55 13.88 -12.52 -8.22
CA GLN A 55 12.56 -13.06 -7.97
C GLN A 55 11.46 -12.25 -8.68
N ASN A 56 10.61 -12.93 -9.44
CA ASN A 56 9.35 -12.38 -9.93
C ASN A 56 8.29 -12.45 -8.83
N ILE A 57 7.34 -11.51 -8.84
CA ILE A 57 6.30 -11.42 -7.82
C ILE A 57 4.94 -11.13 -8.46
N SER A 58 3.90 -11.79 -7.95
CA SER A 58 2.51 -11.42 -8.21
C SER A 58 1.86 -10.89 -6.95
N ILE A 59 0.98 -9.91 -7.14
CA ILE A 59 0.21 -9.27 -6.08
C ILE A 59 -1.25 -9.28 -6.49
N ASP A 60 -2.13 -9.62 -5.56
CA ASP A 60 -3.56 -9.68 -5.78
C ASP A 60 -4.27 -9.20 -4.53
N VAL A 61 -5.43 -8.56 -4.69
CA VAL A 61 -6.23 -8.07 -3.57
C VAL A 61 -7.67 -8.52 -3.73
N GLU A 62 -8.18 -9.15 -2.69
CA GLU A 62 -9.58 -9.55 -2.60
C GLU A 62 -10.29 -8.70 -1.57
N GLY A 63 -11.52 -8.29 -1.88
CA GLY A 63 -12.37 -7.48 -1.00
C GLY A 63 -13.33 -6.64 -1.82
N PRO A 64 -14.50 -6.25 -1.27
CA PRO A 64 -15.52 -5.56 -2.03
C PRO A 64 -15.05 -4.17 -2.45
N GLY A 65 -14.80 -3.99 -3.76
CA GLY A 65 -14.33 -2.72 -4.33
C GLY A 65 -12.90 -2.35 -3.92
N MET A 66 -12.09 -3.33 -3.51
CA MET A 66 -10.71 -3.10 -3.10
C MET A 66 -9.77 -3.10 -4.30
N VAL A 67 -8.79 -2.20 -4.25
CA VAL A 67 -7.74 -2.08 -5.26
C VAL A 67 -6.37 -1.97 -4.60
N HIS A 68 -5.34 -2.37 -5.33
CA HIS A 68 -3.95 -2.14 -4.98
C HIS A 68 -3.25 -1.27 -6.02
N ALA A 69 -2.24 -0.51 -5.58
CA ALA A 69 -1.41 0.33 -6.43
C ALA A 69 0.02 0.35 -5.90
N MET A 70 0.99 0.66 -6.76
CA MET A 70 2.36 0.93 -6.32
C MET A 70 2.85 2.26 -6.91
N PRO A 71 3.63 3.05 -6.15
CA PRO A 71 4.00 4.40 -6.57
C PRO A 71 4.73 4.47 -7.91
N GLY A 72 4.33 5.43 -8.76
CA GLY A 72 5.10 5.88 -9.92
C GLY A 72 5.09 4.97 -11.15
N GLN A 73 4.36 3.85 -11.14
CA GLN A 73 4.37 2.90 -12.26
C GLN A 73 2.98 2.31 -12.59
N TRP A 74 2.06 2.15 -11.63
CA TRP A 74 0.82 1.41 -11.86
C TRP A 74 -0.42 2.10 -11.32
N ASP A 75 -1.46 2.11 -12.15
CA ASP A 75 -2.81 2.53 -11.78
C ASP A 75 -3.43 1.53 -10.78
N ALA A 76 -4.51 1.94 -10.12
CA ALA A 76 -5.23 1.11 -9.16
C ALA A 76 -5.82 -0.14 -9.84
N MET A 77 -5.48 -1.33 -9.34
CA MET A 77 -5.84 -2.63 -9.90
C MET A 77 -6.61 -3.47 -8.88
N ASP A 78 -7.69 -4.11 -9.33
CA ASP A 78 -8.53 -5.04 -8.58
C ASP A 78 -8.28 -6.52 -8.93
N GLN A 79 -7.25 -6.78 -9.73
CA GLN A 79 -6.90 -8.10 -10.27
C GLN A 79 -5.40 -8.38 -10.10
N ARG A 80 -5.00 -9.66 -10.16
CA ARG A 80 -3.59 -10.08 -10.09
C ARG A 80 -2.69 -9.25 -11.00
N MET A 81 -1.70 -8.60 -10.42
CA MET A 81 -0.60 -7.96 -11.11
C MET A 81 0.65 -8.82 -11.03
N PHE A 82 1.28 -9.09 -12.17
CA PHE A 82 2.60 -9.72 -12.25
C PHE A 82 3.69 -8.67 -12.42
N LEU A 83 4.78 -8.83 -11.68
CA LEU A 83 5.96 -7.98 -11.75
C LEU A 83 7.23 -8.82 -11.88
N GLY A 84 7.85 -8.73 -13.06
CA GLY A 84 9.15 -9.33 -13.32
C GLY A 84 10.28 -8.68 -12.50
N ASP A 85 11.40 -9.38 -12.38
CA ASP A 85 12.66 -8.78 -11.96
C ASP A 85 13.25 -7.91 -13.08
N TYR A 86 13.68 -6.69 -12.73
CA TYR A 86 14.33 -5.77 -13.67
C TYR A 86 15.33 -4.85 -12.95
N PRO A 87 16.37 -4.37 -13.66
CA PRO A 87 17.36 -3.46 -13.09
C PRO A 87 16.72 -2.17 -12.57
N GLY A 88 17.00 -1.83 -11.31
CA GLY A 88 16.47 -0.60 -10.68
C GLY A 88 15.06 -0.73 -10.11
N ARG A 89 14.48 -1.94 -10.08
CA ARG A 89 13.23 -2.19 -9.36
C ARG A 89 13.35 -1.73 -7.90
N PRO A 90 12.40 -0.91 -7.39
CA PRO A 90 12.39 -0.50 -6.00
C PRO A 90 12.39 -1.72 -5.07
N ASN A 91 13.28 -1.70 -4.07
CA ASN A 91 13.32 -2.71 -3.01
C ASN A 91 13.66 -2.03 -1.68
N PRO A 92 12.72 -1.94 -0.71
CA PRO A 92 11.41 -2.58 -0.71
C PRO A 92 10.44 -2.01 -1.75
N LEU A 93 9.57 -2.88 -2.27
CA LEU A 93 8.47 -2.52 -3.15
C LEU A 93 7.29 -2.04 -2.31
N GLN A 94 6.83 -0.80 -2.51
CA GLN A 94 5.68 -0.28 -1.79
C GLN A 94 4.38 -0.67 -2.48
N VAL A 95 3.46 -1.28 -1.73
CA VAL A 95 2.10 -1.61 -2.19
C VAL A 95 1.10 -0.90 -1.30
N ASN A 96 0.19 -0.16 -1.90
CA ASN A 96 -0.90 0.52 -1.23
C ASN A 96 -2.21 -0.20 -1.57
N VAL A 97 -3.06 -0.43 -0.57
CA VAL A 97 -4.38 -1.05 -0.71
C VAL A 97 -5.44 -0.10 -0.16
N ALA A 98 -6.46 0.19 -0.96
CA ALA A 98 -7.55 1.08 -0.59
C ALA A 98 -8.83 0.68 -1.33
N PRO A 99 -10.02 1.02 -0.81
CA PRO A 99 -11.24 0.86 -1.57
C PRO A 99 -11.37 1.93 -2.66
N LEU A 100 -12.01 1.57 -3.76
CA LEU A 100 -12.54 2.52 -4.73
C LEU A 100 -13.70 3.34 -4.12
N MET A 101 -14.00 4.49 -4.73
CA MET A 101 -15.24 5.25 -4.52
C MET A 101 -15.53 5.71 -3.07
N ARG A 102 -14.53 6.22 -2.35
CA ARG A 102 -14.67 6.75 -0.99
C ARG A 102 -15.46 5.83 -0.04
N ALA A 103 -15.19 4.53 -0.07
CA ALA A 103 -15.90 3.57 0.77
C ALA A 103 -15.56 3.72 2.27
N PRO A 104 -16.45 3.26 3.17
CA PRO A 104 -16.13 3.11 4.59
C PRO A 104 -15.00 2.10 4.82
N MET A 105 -14.61 1.92 6.08
CA MET A 105 -13.65 0.89 6.46
C MET A 105 -14.10 -0.48 5.93
N THR A 106 -13.28 -1.09 5.09
CA THR A 106 -13.61 -2.27 4.29
C THR A 106 -12.50 -3.31 4.44
N PRO A 107 -12.83 -4.57 4.78
CA PRO A 107 -11.83 -5.62 4.90
C PRO A 107 -11.30 -6.06 3.54
N PHE A 108 -10.04 -6.48 3.52
CA PHE A 108 -9.37 -7.03 2.35
C PHE A 108 -8.40 -8.16 2.72
N THR A 109 -8.06 -8.96 1.71
CA THR A 109 -6.97 -9.94 1.74
C THR A 109 -5.99 -9.62 0.62
N LEU A 110 -4.75 -9.28 0.97
CA LEU A 110 -3.64 -9.13 0.04
C LEU A 110 -2.93 -10.47 -0.11
N THR A 111 -2.88 -11.02 -1.32
CA THR A 111 -2.08 -12.20 -1.63
C THR A 111 -0.77 -11.77 -2.31
N VAL A 112 0.34 -12.31 -1.83
CA VAL A 112 1.66 -12.16 -2.44
C VAL A 112 2.16 -13.53 -2.88
N ARG A 113 2.67 -13.64 -4.10
CA ARG A 113 3.22 -14.89 -4.66
C ARG A 113 4.57 -14.63 -5.32
N PHE A 114 5.53 -15.50 -5.08
CA PHE A 114 6.77 -15.56 -5.85
C PHE A 114 6.54 -16.44 -7.06
N GLU A 115 6.84 -15.86 -8.22
CA GLU A 115 6.57 -16.48 -9.51
C GLU A 115 7.87 -17.01 -10.12
N PRO A 116 7.80 -18.06 -10.94
CA PRO A 116 8.94 -18.48 -11.75
C PRO A 116 9.45 -17.35 -12.67
N PRO A 117 10.71 -17.42 -13.13
CA PRO A 117 11.21 -16.56 -14.21
C PRO A 117 10.32 -16.65 -15.47
N GLY A 118 10.03 -15.52 -16.13
CA GLY A 118 9.15 -15.46 -17.29
C GLY A 118 8.32 -14.17 -17.37
N ASN A 119 7.36 -14.12 -18.30
CA ASN A 119 6.51 -12.94 -18.55
C ASN A 119 5.13 -12.97 -17.84
N GLY A 120 4.96 -13.86 -16.86
CA GLY A 120 3.76 -13.93 -16.02
C GLY A 120 2.59 -14.72 -16.56
#